data_AF-A0A844T481-F1
#
_entry.id   AF-A0A844T481-F1
#
_cell.length_a   1.000
_cell.length_b   1.000
_cell.length_c   1.000
_cell.angle_alpha   90.00
_cell.angle_beta   90.00
_cell.angle_gamma   90.00
#
_symmetry.space_group_name_H-M   'P 1'
#
loop_
_entity.id
_entity.type
_entity.pdbx_description
1 polymer ?
#
loop_
_entity_poly.entity_id
_entity_poly.type
_entity_poly.pdbx_seq_one_letter_code
_entity_poly.pdbx_strand_id
1 'polypeptide(L)'
;MKCTGIGVTILLSLLSAASVSALARADEPSPKYTEVLNALQAGKNVKLILDMSRCTTAEAGKPASATQAGLVINAFRVTAQNGISFANAHQTVDSSGHAVTEYIRHSLSREGKLTVRASKLVVGTTELVYQGEFICELPDGAKFIW
;
A
#
# COMPACT_ATOMS: atom_id res chain seq x y z
N MET A 1 40.56 -69.56 -31.77
CA MET A 1 39.47 -68.92 -32.55
C MET A 1 38.73 -67.95 -31.65
N LYS A 2 38.83 -66.66 -32.01
CA LYS A 2 38.04 -65.47 -31.63
C LYS A 2 37.69 -65.23 -30.15
N CYS A 3 38.48 -64.35 -29.53
CA CYS A 3 38.14 -63.58 -28.34
C CYS A 3 37.01 -62.57 -28.64
N THR A 4 35.98 -62.58 -27.81
CA THR A 4 34.93 -61.57 -27.76
C THR A 4 35.26 -60.54 -26.69
N GLY A 5 35.22 -59.25 -27.04
CA GLY A 5 35.29 -58.16 -26.08
C GLY A 5 35.82 -56.88 -26.68
N ILE A 6 34.92 -55.97 -27.08
CA ILE A 6 35.20 -54.53 -27.11
C ILE A 6 33.95 -53.85 -26.55
N GLY A 7 34.08 -53.36 -25.32
CA GLY A 7 33.08 -52.56 -24.64
C GLY A 7 32.98 -51.18 -25.28
N VAL A 8 31.76 -50.73 -25.51
CA VAL A 8 31.48 -49.36 -25.95
C VAL A 8 30.97 -48.60 -24.73
N THR A 9 31.88 -47.87 -24.10
CA THR A 9 31.57 -46.96 -22.99
C THR A 9 31.05 -45.64 -23.59
N ILE A 10 29.73 -45.43 -23.60
CA ILE A 10 29.16 -44.14 -24.00
C ILE A 10 29.11 -43.24 -22.75
N LEU A 11 29.98 -42.23 -22.72
CA LEU A 11 29.95 -41.16 -21.71
C LEU A 11 28.65 -40.36 -21.84
N LEU A 12 27.82 -40.38 -20.79
CA LEU A 12 26.72 -39.42 -20.62
C LEU A 12 27.29 -38.09 -20.13
N SER A 13 27.36 -37.10 -21.03
CA SER A 13 27.69 -35.72 -20.69
C SER A 13 26.49 -35.04 -20.01
N LEU A 14 26.56 -34.87 -18.69
CA LEU A 14 25.63 -34.07 -17.90
C LEU A 14 25.88 -32.57 -18.17
N LEU A 15 25.14 -31.97 -19.09
CA LEU A 15 25.05 -30.51 -19.18
C LEU A 15 24.20 -30.00 -18.00
N SER A 16 24.87 -29.58 -16.91
CA SER A 16 24.24 -28.78 -15.86
C SER A 16 23.98 -27.37 -16.38
N ALA A 17 22.75 -27.10 -16.81
CA ALA A 17 22.28 -25.74 -17.00
C ALA A 17 22.12 -25.10 -15.63
N ALA A 18 23.11 -24.31 -15.20
CA ALA A 18 22.96 -23.41 -14.05
C ALA A 18 21.96 -22.31 -14.45
N SER A 19 20.69 -22.53 -14.18
CA SER A 19 19.66 -21.49 -14.26
C SER A 19 20.00 -20.45 -13.20
N VAL A 20 20.65 -19.37 -13.62
CA VAL A 20 20.86 -18.17 -12.81
C VAL A 20 19.47 -17.63 -12.48
N SER A 21 18.96 -18.01 -11.32
CA SER A 21 17.74 -17.42 -10.78
C SER A 21 18.09 -15.97 -10.54
N ALA A 22 17.62 -15.07 -11.41
CA ALA A 22 17.65 -13.65 -11.12
C ALA A 22 16.89 -13.48 -9.80
N LEU A 23 17.64 -13.28 -8.71
CA LEU A 23 17.08 -12.80 -7.45
C LEU A 23 16.43 -11.48 -7.83
N ALA A 24 15.11 -11.49 -7.97
CA ALA A 24 14.33 -10.27 -8.02
C ALA A 24 14.75 -9.49 -6.78
N ARG A 25 15.56 -8.45 -6.98
CA ARG A 25 15.86 -7.52 -5.89
C ARG A 25 14.49 -7.06 -5.41
N ALA A 26 14.18 -7.33 -4.14
CA ALA A 26 13.02 -6.72 -3.52
C ALA A 26 13.19 -5.21 -3.75
N ASP A 27 12.25 -4.60 -4.48
CA ASP A 27 12.34 -3.18 -4.81
C ASP A 27 12.65 -2.40 -3.53
N GLU A 28 13.72 -1.61 -3.58
CA GLU A 28 14.09 -0.76 -2.45
C GLU A 28 12.94 0.21 -2.17
N PRO A 29 12.57 0.45 -0.90
CA PRO A 29 11.51 1.41 -0.62
C PRO A 29 11.89 2.79 -1.13
N SER A 30 10.90 3.53 -1.61
CA SER A 30 11.06 4.93 -1.99
C SER A 30 11.60 5.76 -0.81
N PRO A 31 12.36 6.84 -1.09
CA PRO A 31 12.80 7.78 -0.05
C PRO A 31 11.62 8.34 0.76
N LYS A 32 10.50 8.65 0.08
CA LYS A 32 9.28 9.18 0.69
C LYS A 32 8.68 8.21 1.72
N TYR A 33 8.62 6.91 1.39
CA TYR A 33 8.20 5.88 2.33
C TYR A 33 9.13 5.82 3.55
N THR A 34 10.44 5.80 3.29
CA THR A 34 11.46 5.64 4.34
C THR A 34 11.47 6.81 5.31
N GLU A 35 11.32 8.05 4.82
CA GLU A 35 11.22 9.25 5.64
C GLU A 35 10.02 9.21 6.59
N VAL A 36 8.84 8.85 6.08
CA VAL A 36 7.62 8.72 6.90
C VAL A 36 7.78 7.62 7.94
N LEU A 37 8.31 6.45 7.53
CA LEU A 37 8.55 5.34 8.43
C LEU A 37 9.50 5.72 9.57
N ASN A 38 10.62 6.37 9.25
CA ASN A 38 11.60 6.82 10.23
C ASN A 38 11.00 7.84 11.20
N ALA A 39 10.20 8.79 10.70
CA ALA A 39 9.53 9.76 11.56
C ALA A 39 8.55 9.10 12.55
N LEU A 40 7.75 8.15 12.07
CA LEU A 40 6.82 7.38 12.89
C LEU A 40 7.54 6.52 13.94
N GLN A 41 8.59 5.80 13.54
CA GLN A 41 9.39 4.95 14.45
C GLN A 41 10.19 5.75 15.47
N ALA A 42 10.56 6.99 15.14
CA ALA A 42 11.17 7.93 16.09
C ALA A 42 10.15 8.57 17.05
N GLY A 43 8.87 8.19 16.98
CA GLY A 43 7.82 8.72 17.87
C GLY A 43 7.44 10.18 17.57
N LYS A 44 7.74 10.69 16.37
CA LYS A 44 7.35 12.06 16.00
C LYS A 44 5.83 12.16 15.83
N ASN A 45 5.30 13.37 16.03
CA ASN A 45 3.89 13.68 15.82
C ASN A 45 3.59 13.87 14.32
N VAL A 46 3.56 12.76 13.58
CA VAL A 46 3.35 12.77 12.14
C VAL A 46 1.88 13.05 11.82
N LYS A 47 1.66 14.07 10.99
CA LYS A 47 0.34 14.46 10.46
C LYS A 47 0.30 14.19 8.96
N LEU A 48 -0.82 13.66 8.49
CA LEU A 48 -1.15 13.59 7.07
C LEU A 48 -2.09 14.76 6.74
N ILE A 49 -1.81 15.42 5.63
CA ILE A 49 -2.69 16.39 4.96
C ILE A 49 -3.00 15.83 3.57
N LEU A 50 -4.27 15.84 3.19
CA LEU A 50 -4.78 15.37 1.91
C LEU A 50 -5.43 16.51 1.14
N ASP A 51 -5.15 16.58 -0.15
CA ASP A 51 -5.90 17.35 -1.13
C ASP A 51 -6.56 16.38 -2.11
N MET A 52 -7.85 16.10 -1.89
CA MET A 52 -8.59 15.11 -2.68
C MET A 52 -8.79 15.57 -4.13
N SER A 53 -8.59 16.85 -4.44
CA SER A 53 -8.66 17.35 -5.81
C SER A 53 -7.46 16.93 -6.65
N ARG A 54 -6.38 16.51 -5.99
CA ARG A 54 -5.14 15.98 -6.57
C ARG A 54 -5.05 14.46 -6.47
N CYS A 55 -6.01 13.82 -5.82
CA CYS A 55 -6.13 12.37 -5.78
C CYS A 55 -7.06 11.87 -6.90
N THR A 56 -6.86 10.62 -7.31
CA THR A 56 -7.68 9.97 -8.34
C THR A 56 -8.55 8.89 -7.74
N THR A 57 -9.78 8.72 -8.24
CA THR A 57 -10.58 7.53 -7.94
C THR A 57 -9.98 6.31 -8.63
N ALA A 58 -10.00 5.14 -7.98
CA ALA A 58 -9.46 3.90 -8.56
C ALA A 58 -10.09 3.51 -9.91
N GLU A 59 -11.36 3.88 -10.17
CA GLU A 59 -12.11 3.43 -11.36
C GLU A 59 -12.10 4.38 -12.56
N ALA A 60 -11.60 5.63 -12.44
CA ALA A 60 -11.80 6.60 -13.52
C ALA A 60 -10.71 7.67 -13.71
N GLY A 61 -9.64 7.71 -12.91
CA GLY A 61 -8.60 8.74 -13.05
C GLY A 61 -9.08 10.19 -12.89
N LYS A 62 -10.35 10.40 -12.53
CA LYS A 62 -10.96 11.71 -12.28
C LYS A 62 -10.60 12.19 -10.86
N PRO A 63 -10.47 13.52 -10.65
CA PRO A 63 -10.33 14.08 -9.31
C PRO A 63 -11.43 13.58 -8.38
N ALA A 64 -11.07 13.17 -7.17
CA ALA A 64 -12.00 12.55 -6.23
C ALA A 64 -13.08 13.52 -5.74
N SER A 65 -12.68 14.67 -5.21
CA SER A 65 -13.56 15.73 -4.72
C SER A 65 -12.75 16.99 -4.43
N ALA A 66 -13.40 18.13 -4.18
CA ALA A 66 -12.74 19.36 -3.72
C ALA A 66 -12.41 19.36 -2.20
N THR A 67 -12.44 18.19 -1.56
CA THR A 67 -12.25 18.06 -0.11
C THR A 67 -10.77 18.15 0.26
N GLN A 68 -10.48 18.90 1.34
CA GLN A 68 -9.21 18.79 2.06
C GLN A 68 -9.43 18.04 3.36
N ALA A 69 -8.51 17.15 3.72
CA ALA A 69 -8.58 16.37 4.93
C ALA A 69 -7.24 16.38 5.68
N GLY A 70 -7.28 16.07 6.97
CA GLY A 70 -6.07 15.92 7.76
C GLY A 70 -6.28 15.02 8.97
N LEU A 71 -5.21 14.36 9.39
CA LEU A 71 -5.21 13.54 10.60
C LEU A 71 -3.83 13.47 11.23
N VAL A 72 -3.79 13.32 12.55
CA VAL A 72 -2.59 12.93 13.30
C VAL A 72 -2.54 11.42 13.37
N ILE A 73 -1.39 10.83 13.03
CA ILE A 73 -1.23 9.36 13.02
C ILE A 73 -0.93 8.88 14.44
N ASN A 74 -1.97 8.47 15.15
CA ASN A 74 -1.86 7.97 16.52
C ASN A 74 -1.43 6.50 16.60
N ALA A 75 -1.72 5.72 15.55
CA ALA A 75 -1.39 4.30 15.47
C ALA A 75 -1.13 3.90 14.02
N PHE A 76 -0.12 3.06 13.81
CA PHE A 76 0.23 2.52 12.50
C PHE A 76 0.71 1.07 12.63
N ARG A 77 0.66 0.34 11.53
CA ARG A 77 1.30 -0.96 11.37
C ARG A 77 2.10 -0.99 10.07
N VAL A 78 3.11 -1.84 10.01
CA VAL A 78 3.93 -2.02 8.80
C VAL A 78 3.85 -3.48 8.37
N THR A 79 3.58 -3.73 7.09
CA THR A 79 3.65 -5.08 6.49
C THR A 79 4.42 -5.05 5.18
N ALA A 80 5.01 -6.19 4.80
CA ALA A 80 5.75 -6.30 3.55
C ALA A 80 4.86 -6.02 2.32
N GLN A 81 3.58 -6.42 2.38
CA GLN A 81 2.64 -6.32 1.26
C GLN A 81 2.04 -4.92 1.10
N ASN A 82 1.77 -4.20 2.19
CA ASN A 82 0.98 -2.97 2.16
C ASN A 82 1.76 -1.71 2.57
N GLY A 83 3.02 -1.86 2.99
CA GLY A 83 3.81 -0.76 3.54
C GLY A 83 3.25 -0.29 4.89
N ILE A 84 3.10 1.02 5.09
CA ILE A 84 2.58 1.61 6.32
C ILE A 84 1.06 1.72 6.22
N SER A 85 0.33 1.08 7.12
CA SER A 85 -1.12 1.23 7.24
C SER A 85 -1.50 1.95 8.53
N PHE A 86 -2.43 2.88 8.43
CA PHE A 86 -3.05 3.57 9.57
C PHE A 86 -4.51 3.87 9.26
N ALA A 87 -5.31 4.14 10.29
CA ALA A 87 -6.74 4.38 10.12
C ALA A 87 -7.27 5.35 11.17
N ASN A 88 -8.40 5.96 10.86
CA ASN A 88 -9.20 6.72 11.81
C ASN A 88 -10.67 6.36 11.67
N ALA A 89 -11.39 6.46 12.78
CA ALA A 89 -12.84 6.48 12.82
C ALA A 89 -13.26 7.92 13.07
N HIS A 90 -13.90 8.56 12.11
CA HIS A 90 -14.41 9.92 12.22
C HIS A 90 -15.91 9.87 12.52
N GLN A 91 -16.30 10.18 13.76
CA GLN A 91 -17.70 10.27 14.16
C GLN A 91 -18.21 11.67 13.83
N THR A 92 -19.32 11.73 13.10
CA THR A 92 -19.90 13.00 12.65
C THR A 92 -21.40 12.85 12.38
N VAL A 93 -22.02 13.90 11.86
CA VAL A 93 -23.40 13.89 11.35
C VAL A 93 -23.35 14.15 9.86
N ASP A 94 -24.02 13.29 9.06
CA ASP A 94 -24.04 13.46 7.61
C ASP A 94 -25.04 14.53 7.14
N SER A 95 -25.04 14.82 5.84
CA SER A 95 -25.90 15.86 5.25
C SER A 95 -27.41 15.59 5.38
N SER A 96 -27.81 14.37 5.74
CA SER A 96 -29.21 14.01 6.02
C SER A 96 -29.55 14.10 7.50
N GLY A 97 -28.60 14.49 8.36
CA GLY A 97 -28.82 14.63 9.80
C GLY A 97 -28.62 13.33 10.58
N HIS A 98 -28.10 12.26 9.96
CA HIS A 98 -27.85 11.01 10.68
C HIS A 98 -26.49 11.02 11.36
N ALA A 99 -26.43 10.52 12.59
CA ALA A 99 -25.15 10.21 13.24
C ALA A 99 -24.46 9.06 12.49
N VAL A 100 -23.20 9.26 12.14
CA VAL A 100 -22.40 8.29 11.36
C VAL A 100 -21.00 8.14 11.92
N THR A 101 -20.39 6.98 11.66
CA THR A 101 -18.96 6.75 11.79
C THR A 101 -18.37 6.49 10.42
N GLU A 102 -17.41 7.31 10.01
CA GLU A 102 -16.61 7.12 8.80
C GLU A 102 -15.32 6.39 9.16
N TYR A 103 -15.12 5.20 8.62
CA TYR A 103 -13.90 4.42 8.75
C TYR A 103 -13.00 4.70 7.56
N ILE A 104 -11.89 5.40 7.81
CA ILE A 104 -10.94 5.81 6.78
C ILE A 104 -9.63 5.07 6.99
N ARG A 105 -9.26 4.25 6.01
CA ARG A 105 -8.04 3.42 6.02
C ARG A 105 -7.05 3.95 5.01
N HIS A 106 -5.81 4.10 5.45
CA HIS A 106 -4.72 4.64 4.66
C HIS A 106 -3.64 3.55 4.52
N SER A 107 -3.03 3.47 3.34
CA SER A 107 -1.90 2.58 3.06
C SER A 107 -0.86 3.33 2.23
N LEU A 108 0.27 3.68 2.83
CA LEU A 108 1.43 4.20 2.10
C LEU A 108 2.26 3.00 1.64
N SER A 109 2.24 2.74 0.34
CA SER A 109 3.01 1.66 -0.27
C SER A 109 4.52 1.94 -0.20
N ARG A 110 5.35 0.90 -0.35
CA ARG A 110 6.82 1.06 -0.33
C ARG A 110 7.31 1.95 -1.48
N GLU A 111 6.56 2.00 -2.57
CA GLU A 111 6.82 2.82 -3.76
C GLU A 111 6.46 4.30 -3.54
N GLY A 112 5.83 4.64 -2.41
CA GLY A 112 5.54 6.04 -2.04
C GLY A 112 4.19 6.55 -2.53
N LYS A 113 3.24 5.65 -2.78
CA LYS A 113 1.87 5.96 -3.17
C LYS A 113 0.91 5.73 -2.01
N LEU A 114 0.02 6.68 -1.75
CA LEU A 114 -0.97 6.57 -0.68
C LEU A 114 -2.32 6.13 -1.24
N THR A 115 -2.84 5.01 -0.75
CA THR A 115 -4.22 4.58 -0.99
C THR A 115 -5.09 4.93 0.22
N VAL A 116 -6.21 5.61 -0.02
CA VAL A 116 -7.21 5.97 0.98
C VAL A 116 -8.51 5.25 0.65
N ARG A 117 -9.07 4.49 1.61
CA ARG A 117 -10.36 3.80 1.48
C ARG A 117 -11.30 4.29 2.56
N ALA A 118 -12.47 4.76 2.15
CA ALA A 118 -13.50 5.26 3.06
C ALA A 118 -14.73 4.36 3.06
N SER A 119 -15.32 4.17 4.24
CA SER A 119 -16.59 3.48 4.42
C SER A 119 -17.39 4.17 5.52
N LYS A 120 -18.71 4.19 5.40
CA LYS A 120 -19.61 4.87 6.33
C LYS A 120 -20.53 3.87 7.00
N LEU A 121 -20.68 3.97 8.31
CA LEU A 121 -21.69 3.24 9.10
C LEU A 121 -22.65 4.25 9.71
N VAL A 122 -23.95 4.06 9.51
CA VAL A 122 -24.97 4.86 10.20
C VAL A 122 -25.17 4.27 11.60
N VAL A 123 -25.23 5.12 12.62
CA VAL A 123 -25.43 4.66 14.00
C VAL A 123 -26.78 3.93 14.11
N GLY A 124 -26.74 2.72 14.68
CA GLY A 124 -27.92 1.86 14.81
C GLY A 124 -28.14 0.90 13.63
N THR A 125 -27.31 0.95 12.58
CA THR A 125 -27.30 -0.05 11.51
C THR A 125 -26.10 -1.00 11.65
N THR A 126 -26.06 -2.04 10.84
CA THR A 126 -24.96 -3.03 10.80
C THR A 126 -24.18 -3.02 9.49
N GLU A 127 -24.70 -2.36 8.46
CA GLU A 127 -24.12 -2.37 7.11
C GLU A 127 -23.13 -1.20 6.92
N LEU A 128 -21.93 -1.54 6.46
CA LEU A 128 -20.92 -0.57 6.05
C LEU A 128 -21.11 -0.21 4.58
N VAL A 129 -21.38 1.07 4.32
CA VAL A 129 -21.52 1.60 2.97
C VAL A 129 -20.16 2.07 2.46
N TYR A 130 -19.64 1.42 1.42
CA TYR A 130 -18.39 1.84 0.78
C TYR A 130 -18.51 3.24 0.17
N GLN A 131 -17.58 4.13 0.51
CA GLN A 131 -17.57 5.52 0.03
C GLN A 131 -16.55 5.75 -1.09
N GLY A 132 -15.63 4.82 -1.30
CA GLY A 132 -14.65 4.89 -2.39
C GLY A 132 -13.23 4.54 -1.98
N GLU A 133 -12.39 4.45 -3.01
CA GLU A 133 -10.95 4.28 -2.94
C GLU A 133 -10.27 5.35 -3.78
N PHE A 134 -9.29 6.00 -3.17
CA PHE A 134 -8.59 7.14 -3.72
C PHE A 134 -7.09 6.89 -3.68
N ILE A 135 -6.43 7.28 -4.74
CA ILE A 135 -5.00 7.19 -4.93
C ILE A 135 -4.43 8.59 -4.89
N CYS A 136 -3.53 8.84 -3.95
CA CYS A 136 -2.87 10.12 -3.75
C CYS A 136 -1.36 9.95 -3.92
N GLU A 137 -0.80 10.67 -4.89
CA GLU A 137 0.64 10.75 -5.07
C GLU A 137 1.23 11.78 -4.08
N LEU A 138 2.41 11.48 -3.53
CA LEU A 138 3.14 12.40 -2.67
C LEU A 138 4.02 13.33 -3.53
N PRO A 139 4.19 14.63 -3.20
CA PRO A 139 3.54 15.35 -2.10
C PRO A 139 2.21 16.01 -2.51
N ASP A 140 1.80 15.90 -3.78
CA ASP A 140 0.75 16.75 -4.37
C ASP A 140 -0.64 16.46 -3.80
N GLY A 141 -1.03 15.18 -3.74
CA GLY A 141 -2.32 14.76 -3.16
C GLY A 141 -2.25 14.37 -1.70
N ALA A 142 -1.05 14.03 -1.22
CA ALA A 142 -0.82 13.67 0.16
C ALA A 142 0.52 14.21 0.66
N LYS A 143 0.50 14.85 1.82
CA LYS A 143 1.70 15.40 2.46
C LYS A 143 1.79 14.93 3.91
N PHE A 144 2.95 14.41 4.29
CA PHE A 144 3.28 14.09 5.68
C PHE A 144 4.15 15.20 6.27
N ILE A 145 3.83 15.64 7.48
CA ILE A 145 4.58 16.66 8.24
C ILE A 145 4.73 16.22 9.70
N TRP A 146 5.75 16.71 10.41
CA TRP A 146 6.00 16.39 11.81
C TRP A 146 6.81 17.48 12.52
#